data_AF-A0A0R3MJT8-F1
#
_entry.id   AF-A0A0R3MJT8-F1
#
_cell.length_a   1.000
_cell.length_b   1.000
_cell.length_c   1.000
_cell.angle_alpha   90.00
_cell.angle_beta   90.00
_cell.angle_gamma   90.00
#
_symmetry.space_group_name_H-M   'P 1'
#
loop_
_entity.id
_entity.type
_entity.pdbx_description
1 polymer ?
#
loop_
_entity_poly.entity_id
_entity_poly.type
_entity_poly.pdbx_seq_one_letter_code
_entity_poly.pdbx_strand_id
1 'polypeptide(L)'
;MRLAGILIVAVGAAGLATYDQYDKRVNYRRVDARISGVNEQCYMEKVTREGITKTTSTSDLLRCELAEALTREHPKWQGYSVKHKIEIKVAYVSPVDGAPHTSSLQMSAFPNGRPLRAGEIFPILASKTKADKTRSI
;
A
#
# COMPACT_ATOMS: atom_id res chain seq x y z
N MET A 1 30.90 -20.49 1.23
CA MET A 1 30.04 -19.89 2.29
C MET A 1 29.05 -18.83 1.79
N ARG A 2 29.37 -18.00 0.79
CA ARG A 2 28.42 -16.99 0.25
C ARG A 2 27.22 -17.59 -0.50
N LEU A 3 27.41 -18.67 -1.27
CA LEU A 3 26.34 -19.34 -2.02
C LEU A 3 25.27 -19.99 -1.12
N ALA A 4 25.69 -20.65 -0.04
CA ALA A 4 24.77 -21.26 0.92
C ALA A 4 23.90 -20.21 1.63
N GLY A 5 24.47 -19.05 2.00
CA GLY A 5 23.72 -17.93 2.57
C GLY A 5 22.69 -17.34 1.60
N ILE A 6 23.06 -17.18 0.32
CA ILE A 6 22.14 -16.69 -0.73
C ILE A 6 20.98 -17.69 -0.93
N LEU A 7 21.26 -18.99 -0.93
CA LEU A 7 20.25 -20.04 -1.09
C LEU A 7 19.22 -20.05 0.05
N ILE A 8 19.68 -19.88 1.30
CA ILE A 8 18.79 -19.81 2.47
C ILE A 8 17.87 -18.59 2.39
N VAL A 9 18.42 -17.42 2.03
CA VAL A 9 17.63 -16.18 1.87
C VAL A 9 16.62 -16.32 0.74
N ALA A 10 17.03 -16.93 -0.39
CA ALA A 10 16.14 -17.15 -1.54
C ALA A 10 14.99 -18.11 -1.20
N VAL A 11 15.27 -19.23 -0.53
CA VAL A 11 14.25 -20.20 -0.09
C VAL A 11 13.33 -19.57 0.95
N GLY A 12 13.86 -18.79 1.89
CA GLY A 12 13.06 -18.06 2.88
C GLY A 12 12.12 -17.04 2.23
N ALA A 13 12.61 -16.23 1.29
CA ALA A 13 11.80 -15.26 0.57
C ALA A 13 10.71 -15.94 -0.29
N ALA A 14 11.06 -17.02 -0.99
CA ALA A 14 10.09 -17.80 -1.77
C ALA A 14 9.01 -18.45 -0.90
N GLY A 15 9.38 -18.96 0.28
CA GLY A 15 8.45 -19.52 1.26
C GLY A 15 7.45 -18.48 1.79
N LEU A 16 7.91 -17.26 2.06
CA LEU A 16 7.03 -16.18 2.53
C LEU A 16 6.03 -15.73 1.45
N ALA A 17 6.50 -15.59 0.20
CA ALA A 17 5.63 -15.17 -0.90
C ALA A 17 4.56 -16.23 -1.23
N THR A 18 4.92 -17.52 -1.21
CA THR A 18 3.98 -18.61 -1.44
C THR A 18 2.98 -18.75 -0.30
N TYR A 19 3.42 -18.56 0.95
CA TYR A 19 2.53 -18.55 2.11
C TYR A 19 1.51 -17.40 2.06
N ASP A 20 1.92 -16.18 1.69
CA ASP A 20 1.00 -15.05 1.60
C ASP A 20 -0.10 -15.27 0.56
N GLN A 21 0.27 -15.79 -0.62
CA GLN A 21 -0.71 -16.12 -1.66
C GLN A 21 -1.66 -17.26 -1.22
N TYR A 22 -1.12 -18.27 -0.53
CA TYR A 22 -1.92 -19.36 0.01
C TYR A 22 -2.91 -18.87 1.08
N ASP A 23 -2.46 -18.04 2.03
CA ASP A 23 -3.30 -17.44 3.07
C ASP A 23 -4.44 -16.61 2.44
N LYS A 24 -4.11 -15.73 1.48
CA LYS A 24 -5.11 -14.94 0.73
C LYS A 24 -6.15 -15.84 0.05
N ARG A 25 -5.73 -16.94 -0.58
CA ARG A 25 -6.62 -17.85 -1.31
C ARG A 25 -7.53 -18.67 -0.39
N VAL A 26 -7.00 -19.18 0.72
CA VAL A 26 -7.72 -20.08 1.63
C VAL A 26 -8.58 -19.31 2.62
N ASN A 27 -8.05 -18.24 3.23
CA ASN A 27 -8.66 -17.57 4.37
C ASN A 27 -9.43 -16.30 4.02
N TYR A 28 -9.37 -15.83 2.77
CA TYR A 28 -10.08 -14.63 2.34
C TYR A 28 -10.98 -14.89 1.15
N ARG A 29 -12.04 -14.09 1.06
CA ARG A 29 -12.99 -14.07 -0.04
C ARG A 29 -12.95 -12.68 -0.67
N ARG A 30 -12.94 -12.65 -2.00
CA ARG A 30 -13.10 -11.39 -2.74
C ARG A 30 -14.53 -10.89 -2.56
N VAL A 31 -14.66 -9.65 -2.09
CA VAL A 31 -15.95 -8.96 -1.92
C VAL A 31 -15.86 -7.58 -2.53
N ASP A 32 -16.99 -7.10 -3.03
CA ASP A 32 -17.12 -5.75 -3.54
C ASP A 32 -17.34 -4.79 -2.37
N ALA A 33 -16.42 -3.84 -2.19
CA ALA A 33 -16.52 -2.81 -1.17
C ALA A 33 -16.80 -1.46 -1.83
N ARG A 34 -17.63 -0.63 -1.20
CA ARG A 34 -17.91 0.73 -1.65
C ARG A 34 -16.97 1.70 -0.97
N ILE A 35 -16.27 2.53 -1.75
CA ILE A 35 -15.40 3.56 -1.19
C ILE A 35 -16.25 4.63 -0.51
N SER A 36 -16.01 4.87 0.78
CA SER A 36 -16.65 5.93 1.57
C SER A 36 -15.79 7.19 1.64
N GLY A 37 -14.47 7.07 1.46
CA GLY A 37 -13.58 8.22 1.42
C GLY A 37 -12.21 7.87 0.84
N VAL A 38 -11.56 8.87 0.25
CA VAL A 38 -10.19 8.77 -0.27
C VAL A 38 -9.41 9.94 0.32
N ASN A 39 -8.31 9.62 0.99
CA ASN A 39 -7.35 10.59 1.49
C ASN A 39 -6.02 10.36 0.77
N GLU A 40 -5.69 11.26 -0.14
CA GLU A 40 -4.42 11.22 -0.87
C GLU A 40 -3.46 12.23 -0.24
N GLN A 41 -2.34 11.72 0.25
CA GLN A 41 -1.24 12.52 0.77
C GLN A 41 0.05 12.10 0.08
N CYS A 42 0.99 13.02 -0.06
CA CYS A 42 2.31 12.73 -0.61
C CYS A 42 3.40 13.15 0.36
N TYR A 43 4.55 12.47 0.26
CA TYR A 43 5.79 12.90 0.90
C TYR A 43 6.92 12.86 -0.11
N MET A 44 7.96 13.64 0.13
CA MET A 44 9.15 13.70 -0.70
C MET A 44 10.21 12.79 -0.09
N GLU A 45 10.81 11.93 -0.90
CA GLU A 45 11.87 11.01 -0.50
C GLU A 45 13.12 11.21 -1.36
N LYS A 46 14.27 11.41 -0.71
CA LYS A 46 15.58 11.35 -1.34
C LYS A 46 16.39 10.22 -0.75
N VAL A 47 16.89 9.37 -1.63
CA VAL A 47 17.78 8.26 -1.27
C VAL A 47 19.18 8.62 -1.75
N THR A 48 20.12 8.76 -0.83
CA THR A 48 21.55 8.90 -1.16
C THR A 48 22.27 7.60 -0.83
N ARG A 49 23.22 7.22 -1.70
CA ARG A 49 24.10 6.07 -1.49
C ARG A 49 25.53 6.56 -1.47
N GLU A 50 26.22 6.32 -0.36
CA GLU A 50 27.64 6.60 -0.19
C GLU A 50 28.34 5.28 0.19
N GLY A 51 29.00 4.67 -0.79
CA GLY A 51 29.58 3.33 -0.65
C GLY A 51 28.52 2.27 -0.34
N ILE A 52 28.62 1.66 0.84
CA ILE A 52 27.68 0.66 1.39
C ILE A 52 26.52 1.28 2.19
N THR A 53 26.60 2.58 2.51
CA THR A 53 25.60 3.27 3.33
C THR A 53 24.48 3.81 2.45
N LYS A 54 23.23 3.50 2.80
CA LYS A 54 22.03 4.06 2.19
C LYS A 54 21.34 4.97 3.21
N THR A 55 21.24 6.26 2.89
CA THR A 55 20.52 7.23 3.71
C THR A 55 19.22 7.61 3.00
N THR A 56 18.11 7.53 3.72
CA THR A 56 16.80 7.96 3.23
C THR A 56 16.39 9.21 4.01
N SER A 57 16.08 10.29 3.30
CA SER A 57 15.53 11.52 3.85
C SER A 57 14.10 11.70 3.36
N THR A 58 13.18 11.93 4.29
CA THR A 58 11.75 12.08 3.99
C THR A 58 11.22 13.43 4.49
N SER A 59 10.27 14.02 3.76
CA SER A 59 9.46 15.14 4.26
C SER A 59 8.28 14.65 5.09
N ASP A 60 7.59 15.59 5.74
CA ASP A 60 6.24 15.36 6.25
C ASP A 60 5.25 15.08 5.12
N LEU A 61 4.05 14.64 5.52
CA LEU A 61 2.92 14.41 4.61
C LEU A 61 2.29 15.74 4.19
N LEU A 62 2.14 15.93 2.89
CA LEU A 62 1.67 17.15 2.23
C LEU A 62 0.54 16.81 1.26
N ARG A 63 -0.13 17.84 0.74
CA ARG A 63 -0.94 17.70 -0.48
C ARG A 63 -0.01 17.38 -1.65
N CYS A 64 -0.43 16.49 -2.54
CA CYS A 64 0.42 16.01 -3.63
C CYS A 64 0.82 17.12 -4.60
N GLU A 65 -0.08 18.07 -4.88
CA GLU A 65 0.21 19.22 -5.73
C GLU A 65 1.31 20.10 -5.14
N LEU A 66 1.33 20.24 -3.80
CA LEU A 66 2.36 20.99 -3.09
C LEU A 66 3.70 20.25 -3.12
N ALA A 67 3.71 18.93 -2.92
CA ALA A 67 4.93 18.13 -3.03
C ALA A 67 5.55 18.22 -4.44
N GLU A 68 4.70 18.15 -5.47
CA GLU A 68 5.12 18.33 -6.87
C GLU A 68 5.64 19.75 -7.16
N ALA A 69 4.98 20.79 -6.64
CA ALA A 69 5.48 22.16 -6.76
C ALA A 69 6.84 22.34 -6.07
N LEU A 70 6.98 21.85 -4.83
CA LEU A 70 8.22 21.96 -4.05
C LEU A 70 9.40 21.27 -4.73
N THR A 71 9.20 20.06 -5.25
CA THR A 71 10.26 19.31 -5.97
C THR A 71 10.70 20.00 -7.27
N ARG A 72 9.82 20.76 -7.92
CA ARG A 72 10.14 21.53 -9.14
C ARG A 72 10.79 22.88 -8.86
N GLU A 73 10.29 23.61 -7.88
CA GLU A 73 10.57 25.05 -7.73
C GLU A 73 11.52 25.36 -6.57
N HIS A 74 11.56 24.53 -5.52
CA HIS A 74 12.26 24.86 -4.30
C HIS A 74 13.63 24.16 -4.22
N PRO A 75 14.76 24.90 -4.12
CA PRO A 75 16.12 24.32 -4.17
C PRO A 75 16.36 23.18 -3.17
N LYS A 76 15.83 23.29 -1.94
CA LYS A 76 15.95 22.25 -0.90
C LYS A 76 15.42 20.88 -1.34
N TRP A 77 14.34 20.87 -2.13
CA TRP A 77 13.60 19.66 -2.48
C TRP A 77 13.96 19.14 -3.88
N GLN A 78 14.93 19.77 -4.55
CA GLN A 78 15.43 19.30 -5.83
C GLN A 78 16.08 17.91 -5.69
N GLY A 79 15.73 17.03 -6.63
CA GLY A 79 16.18 15.64 -6.65
C GLY A 79 15.50 14.73 -5.62
N TYR A 80 14.48 15.20 -4.90
CA TYR A 80 13.57 14.32 -4.16
C TYR A 80 12.54 13.72 -5.13
N SER A 81 12.14 12.48 -4.86
CA SER A 81 11.03 11.81 -5.54
C SER A 81 9.75 11.97 -4.73
N VAL A 82 8.63 12.28 -5.39
CA VAL A 82 7.32 12.30 -4.75
C VAL A 82 6.84 10.86 -4.56
N LYS A 83 6.40 10.53 -3.34
CA LYS A 83 5.82 9.25 -2.96
C LYS A 83 4.39 9.47 -2.49
N HIS A 84 3.46 8.65 -2.98
CA HIS A 84 2.06 8.71 -2.58
C HIS A 84 1.82 7.83 -1.35
N LYS A 85 0.97 8.32 -0.47
CA LYS A 85 0.37 7.62 0.65
C LYS A 85 -1.13 7.85 0.57
N ILE A 86 -1.79 6.95 -0.14
CA ILE A 86 -3.23 7.01 -0.38
C ILE A 86 -3.90 6.08 0.63
N GLU A 87 -4.82 6.62 1.41
CA GLU A 87 -5.70 5.85 2.30
C GLU A 87 -7.11 5.88 1.73
N ILE A 88 -7.68 4.71 1.47
CA ILE A 88 -9.10 4.57 1.12
C ILE A 88 -9.86 3.97 2.29
N LYS A 89 -11.02 4.55 2.59
CA LYS A 89 -12.00 3.97 3.50
C LYS A 89 -13.06 3.28 2.65
N VAL A 90 -13.36 2.04 3.00
CA VAL A 90 -14.32 1.20 2.27
C VAL A 90 -15.35 0.61 3.22
N ALA A 91 -16.58 0.48 2.74
CA ALA A 91 -17.66 -0.25 3.40
C ALA A 91 -17.93 -1.54 2.63
N TYR A 92 -18.02 -2.68 3.31
CA TYR A 92 -18.22 -4.00 2.71
C TYR A 92 -19.16 -4.85 3.56
N VAL A 93 -19.73 -5.90 2.97
CA VAL A 93 -20.48 -6.93 3.71
C VAL A 93 -19.52 -8.06 4.08
N SER A 94 -19.37 -8.32 5.37
CA SER A 94 -18.48 -9.38 5.86
C SER A 94 -19.06 -10.76 5.54
N PRO A 95 -18.23 -11.70 5.04
CA PRO A 95 -18.69 -13.07 4.78
C PRO A 95 -18.86 -13.91 6.06
N VAL A 96 -18.47 -13.38 7.22
CA VAL A 96 -18.54 -14.09 8.52
C VAL A 96 -19.94 -13.99 9.12
N ASP A 97 -20.52 -12.80 9.10
CA ASP A 97 -21.76 -12.42 9.79
C ASP A 97 -22.82 -11.82 8.86
N GLY A 98 -22.48 -11.52 7.61
CA GLY A 98 -23.39 -10.89 6.65
C GLY A 98 -23.71 -9.41 6.97
N ALA A 99 -22.98 -8.79 7.90
CA ALA A 99 -23.21 -7.42 8.34
C ALA A 99 -22.32 -6.41 7.56
N PRO A 100 -22.72 -5.13 7.49
CA PRO A 100 -21.89 -4.07 6.95
C PRO A 100 -20.75 -3.71 7.90
N HIS A 101 -19.54 -3.65 7.37
CA HIS A 101 -18.31 -3.30 8.06
C HIS A 101 -17.53 -2.24 7.30
N THR A 102 -16.61 -1.57 7.98
CA THR A 102 -15.73 -0.57 7.36
C THR A 102 -14.27 -0.93 7.56
N SER A 103 -13.44 -0.63 6.57
CA SER A 103 -11.98 -0.83 6.63
C SER A 103 -11.22 0.33 5.99
N SER A 104 -10.00 0.57 6.46
CA SER A 104 -9.02 1.47 5.85
C SER A 104 -7.94 0.66 5.14
N LEU A 105 -7.69 0.96 3.87
CA LEU A 105 -6.62 0.36 3.08
C LEU A 105 -5.61 1.43 2.65
N GLN A 106 -4.33 1.13 2.84
CA GLN A 106 -3.24 1.99 2.38
C GLN A 106 -2.69 1.49 1.04
N MET A 107 -2.39 2.42 0.14
CA MET A 107 -1.84 2.17 -1.18
C MET A 107 -0.79 3.24 -1.53
N SER A 108 0.25 2.82 -2.24
CA SER A 108 1.34 3.70 -2.70
C SER A 108 1.12 4.23 -4.11
N ALA A 109 0.10 3.74 -4.82
CA ALA A 109 -0.30 4.19 -6.14
C ALA A 109 -1.77 3.81 -6.38
N PHE A 110 -2.46 4.58 -7.21
CA PHE A 110 -3.79 4.22 -7.65
C PHE A 110 -3.78 2.99 -8.58
N PRO A 111 -4.81 2.13 -8.50
CA PRO A 111 -4.95 1.01 -9.43
C PRO A 111 -5.04 1.53 -10.86
N ASN A 112 -4.21 0.99 -11.76
CA ASN A 112 -4.12 1.39 -13.16
C ASN A 112 -3.83 2.89 -13.38
N GLY A 113 -3.26 3.59 -12.38
CA GLY A 113 -2.96 5.02 -12.46
C GLY A 113 -4.19 5.93 -12.44
N ARG A 114 -5.39 5.42 -12.14
CA ARG A 114 -6.62 6.22 -12.14
C ARG A 114 -7.05 6.59 -10.72
N PRO A 115 -7.26 7.89 -10.40
CA PRO A 115 -7.75 8.30 -9.09
C PRO A 115 -9.08 7.63 -8.73
N LEU A 116 -9.13 7.09 -7.52
CA LEU A 116 -10.34 6.49 -6.94
C LEU A 116 -11.25 7.58 -6.38
N ARG A 117 -12.57 7.35 -6.42
CA ARG A 117 -13.57 8.29 -5.92
C ARG A 117 -14.51 7.64 -4.91
N ALA A 118 -15.03 8.45 -3.99
CA ALA A 118 -16.11 8.01 -3.11
C ALA A 118 -17.32 7.55 -3.93
N GLY A 119 -17.94 6.46 -3.50
CA GLY A 119 -19.06 5.80 -4.18
C GLY A 119 -18.65 4.71 -5.17
N GLU A 120 -17.39 4.67 -5.62
CA GLU A 120 -16.90 3.63 -6.52
C GLU A 120 -16.80 2.27 -5.81
N ILE A 121 -16.94 1.21 -6.60
CA ILE A 121 -16.74 -0.17 -6.13
C ILE A 121 -15.26 -0.51 -6.26
N PHE A 122 -14.68 -0.92 -5.13
CA PHE A 122 -13.31 -1.36 -5.03
C PHE A 122 -13.28 -2.78 -4.46
N PRO A 123 -12.76 -3.77 -5.20
CA PRO A 123 -12.74 -5.14 -4.74
C PRO A 123 -11.66 -5.32 -3.65
N ILE A 124 -12.02 -5.99 -2.56
CA ILE A 124 -11.11 -6.26 -1.44
C ILE A 124 -11.14 -7.76 -1.08
N LEU A 125 -10.15 -8.20 -0.32
CA LEU A 125 -10.14 -9.52 0.30
C LEU A 125 -10.65 -9.41 1.74
N ALA A 126 -11.84 -9.92 2.03
CA ALA A 126 -12.39 -10.00 3.39
C ALA A 126 -12.13 -11.39 3.99
N SER A 127 -11.75 -11.46 5.26
CA SER A 127 -11.48 -12.73 5.92
C SER A 127 -12.75 -13.56 6.09
N LYS A 128 -12.64 -14.87 5.89
CA LYS A 128 -13.73 -15.83 6.08
C LYS A 128 -14.00 -16.15 7.56
N THR A 129 -13.14 -15.72 8.47
CA THR A 129 -13.22 -16.07 9.91
C THR A 129 -13.18 -14.87 10.84
N LYS A 130 -12.72 -13.70 10.39
CA LYS A 130 -12.65 -12.47 11.19
C LYS A 130 -13.36 -11.32 10.46
N ALA A 131 -14.49 -10.85 10.98
CA ALA A 131 -15.35 -9.89 10.31
C ALA A 131 -14.63 -8.57 9.95
N ASP A 132 -13.78 -8.06 10.84
CA ASP A 132 -13.07 -6.78 10.68
C ASP A 132 -11.76 -6.87 9.89
N LYS A 133 -11.39 -8.07 9.42
CA LYS A 133 -10.07 -8.30 8.80
C LYS A 133 -10.17 -8.28 7.28
N THR A 134 -9.50 -7.31 6.68
CA THR A 134 -9.39 -7.17 5.21
C THR A 134 -7.94 -7.16 4.74
N ARG A 135 -7.72 -7.44 3.46
CA ARG A 135 -6.44 -7.28 2.76
C ARG A 135 -6.65 -6.66 1.37
N SER A 136 -5.61 -6.01 0.87
CA SER A 136 -5.49 -5.69 -0.55
C SER A 136 -5.34 -6.97 -1.37
N ILE A 137 -5.83 -6.91 -2.60
CA ILE A 137 -5.69 -7.99 -3.60
C ILE A 137 -4.21 -8.24 -3.88
#